data_AF-T1BA33-F1
#
_entry.id   AF-T1BA33-F1
#
_cell.length_a   1.000
_cell.length_b   1.000
_cell.length_c   1.000
_cell.angle_alpha   90.00
_cell.angle_beta   90.00
_cell.angle_gamma   90.00
#
_symmetry.space_group_name_H-M   'P 1'
#
loop_
_entity.id
_entity.type
_entity.pdbx_description
1 polymer ?
#
loop_
_entity_poly.entity_id
_entity_poly.type
_entity_poly.pdbx_seq_one_letter_code
_entity_poly.pdbx_strand_id
1 'polypeptide(L)'
;CAPEMLDRLETFLVTTLGKGVIRAKDTPNFLANRVGVFSMLDTVANAAKFGLRFDVVDALTGPLLGRPKSATFRTADVVGLDTFAHVVRTMHAGLREDPWHELYTVPEWLERLIAAGALGAKTKGGIYQKRGRDLFVLDPVSGAHVAAGAQADGKVVEVLKVANI
;
A
#
# COMPACT_ATOMS: atom_id res chain seq x y z
N CYS A 1 -22.41 -12.79 18.13
CA CYS A 1 -22.66 -14.01 17.32
C CYS A 1 -22.55 -15.25 18.20
N ALA A 2 -23.42 -16.23 18.00
CA ALA A 2 -23.27 -17.54 18.65
C ALA A 2 -22.01 -18.24 18.11
N PRO A 3 -21.09 -18.75 18.96
CA PRO A 3 -19.86 -19.41 18.53
C PRO A 3 -20.08 -20.52 17.50
N GLU A 4 -21.14 -21.31 17.69
CA GLU A 4 -21.51 -22.42 16.80
C GLU A 4 -21.76 -21.99 15.35
N MET A 5 -22.32 -20.81 15.13
CA MET A 5 -22.54 -20.28 13.78
C MET A 5 -21.20 -19.97 13.09
N LEU A 6 -20.23 -19.42 13.84
CA LEU A 6 -18.89 -19.14 13.31
C LEU A 6 -18.16 -20.45 12.98
N ASP A 7 -18.29 -21.47 13.83
CA ASP A 7 -17.70 -22.80 13.62
C ASP A 7 -18.24 -23.47 12.35
N ARG A 8 -19.56 -23.42 12.14
CA ARG A 8 -20.21 -23.96 10.94
C ARG A 8 -19.79 -23.22 9.67
N LEU A 9 -19.72 -21.89 9.73
CA LEU A 9 -19.27 -21.07 8.60
C LEU A 9 -17.80 -21.38 8.25
N GLU A 10 -16.93 -21.43 9.26
CA GLU A 10 -15.52 -21.76 9.07
C GLU A 10 -15.36 -23.15 8.46
N THR A 11 -16.09 -24.15 8.98
CA THR A 11 -16.07 -25.51 8.46
C THR A 11 -16.43 -25.53 6.97
N PHE A 12 -17.50 -24.86 6.56
CA PHE A 12 -17.88 -24.76 5.15
C PHE A 12 -16.81 -24.07 4.29
N LEU A 13 -16.29 -22.91 4.72
CA LEU A 13 -15.27 -22.16 3.98
C LEU A 13 -13.97 -22.95 3.79
N VAL A 14 -13.55 -23.70 4.81
CA VAL A 14 -12.33 -24.51 4.77
C VAL A 14 -12.56 -25.79 3.96
N THR A 15 -13.56 -26.59 4.30
CA THR A 15 -13.74 -27.94 3.74
C THR A 15 -14.33 -27.93 2.33
N THR A 16 -15.25 -27.01 2.05
CA THR A 16 -15.98 -27.00 0.77
C THR A 16 -15.32 -26.04 -0.23
N LEU A 17 -14.83 -24.88 0.23
CA LEU A 17 -14.23 -23.86 -0.65
C LEU A 17 -12.69 -23.82 -0.63
N GLY A 18 -12.05 -24.59 0.26
CA GLY A 18 -10.58 -24.65 0.36
C GLY A 18 -9.94 -23.33 0.79
N LYS A 19 -10.63 -22.50 1.57
CA LYS A 19 -10.12 -21.19 2.03
C LYS A 19 -9.49 -21.29 3.41
N GLY A 20 -8.40 -20.56 3.64
CA GLY A 20 -7.92 -20.29 5.00
C GLY A 20 -8.81 -19.27 5.70
N VAL A 21 -9.13 -19.50 6.98
CA VAL A 21 -9.99 -18.61 7.78
C VAL A 21 -9.20 -18.09 8.97
N ILE A 22 -9.32 -16.78 9.23
CA ILE A 22 -8.81 -16.14 10.43
C ILE A 22 -9.98 -15.47 11.13
N ARG A 23 -10.25 -15.84 12.39
CA ARG A 23 -11.26 -15.16 13.22
C ARG A 23 -10.70 -13.82 13.70
N ALA A 24 -11.46 -12.76 13.50
CA ALA A 24 -11.09 -11.42 13.93
C ALA A 24 -12.23 -10.77 14.73
N LYS A 25 -11.87 -9.84 15.62
CA LYS A 25 -12.85 -8.95 16.27
C LYS A 25 -13.42 -7.99 15.22
N ASP A 26 -14.65 -7.56 15.45
CA ASP A 26 -15.30 -6.54 14.62
C ASP A 26 -14.74 -5.16 14.99
N THR A 27 -13.69 -4.76 14.26
CA THR A 27 -13.03 -3.45 14.40
C THR A 27 -12.93 -2.79 13.03
N PRO A 28 -12.83 -1.44 12.94
CA PRO A 28 -12.73 -0.75 11.66
C PRO A 28 -11.72 -1.39 10.71
N ASN A 29 -12.16 -1.72 9.49
CA ASN A 29 -11.36 -2.35 8.44
C ASN A 29 -10.78 -3.75 8.78
N PHE A 30 -11.31 -4.42 9.80
CA PHE A 30 -10.88 -5.76 10.23
C PHE A 30 -9.36 -5.87 10.41
N LEU A 31 -8.79 -7.05 10.17
CA LEU A 31 -7.36 -7.31 10.35
C LEU A 31 -6.55 -6.96 9.08
N ALA A 32 -6.92 -7.55 7.93
CA ALA A 32 -6.10 -7.50 6.72
C ALA A 32 -5.96 -6.07 6.15
N ASN A 33 -7.07 -5.34 6.00
CA ASN A 33 -7.02 -3.99 5.46
C ASN A 33 -6.31 -3.04 6.43
N ARG A 34 -6.54 -3.17 7.74
CA ARG A 34 -5.87 -2.35 8.75
C ARG A 34 -4.35 -2.52 8.71
N VAL A 35 -3.85 -3.75 8.72
CA VAL A 35 -2.40 -4.03 8.67
C VAL A 35 -1.80 -3.65 7.32
N GLY A 36 -2.49 -3.96 6.22
CA GLY A 36 -2.02 -3.63 4.87
C GLY A 36 -1.89 -2.12 4.64
N VAL A 37 -2.92 -1.36 4.98
CA VAL A 37 -2.94 0.11 4.80
C VAL A 37 -1.96 0.78 5.75
N PHE A 38 -1.86 0.33 7.01
CA PHE A 38 -0.85 0.81 7.94
C PHE A 38 0.57 0.63 7.38
N SER A 39 0.90 -0.56 6.87
CA SER A 39 2.22 -0.85 6.28
C SER A 39 2.54 0.07 5.09
N MET A 40 1.55 0.39 4.26
CA MET A 40 1.71 1.34 3.16
C MET A 40 1.90 2.77 3.65
N LEU A 41 1.13 3.22 4.65
CA LEU A 41 1.26 4.56 5.24
C LEU A 41 2.60 4.75 5.95
N ASP A 42 3.06 3.76 6.69
CA ASP A 42 4.39 3.78 7.31
C ASP A 42 5.50 3.85 6.25
N THR A 43 5.36 3.10 5.15
CA THR A 43 6.28 3.20 4.01
C THR A 43 6.27 4.59 3.40
N VAL A 44 5.10 5.22 3.23
CA VAL A 44 4.97 6.60 2.73
C VAL A 44 5.64 7.61 3.67
N ALA A 45 5.42 7.47 4.99
CA ALA A 45 6.02 8.34 5.99
C ALA A 45 7.55 8.24 6.00
N ASN A 46 8.09 7.01 5.92
CA ASN A 46 9.53 6.80 5.84
C ASN A 46 10.10 7.30 4.51
N ALA A 47 9.41 7.10 3.39
CA ALA A 47 9.84 7.64 2.10
C ALA A 47 9.96 9.17 2.14
N ALA A 48 8.98 9.86 2.74
CA ALA A 48 9.03 11.30 2.94
C ALA A 48 10.17 11.72 3.87
N LYS A 49 10.32 11.05 5.02
CA LYS A 49 11.38 11.33 6.02
C LYS A 49 12.78 11.24 5.42
N PHE A 50 13.02 10.28 4.55
CA PHE A 50 14.34 10.03 3.94
C PHE A 50 14.48 10.61 2.53
N GLY A 51 13.48 11.34 2.02
CA GLY A 51 13.52 11.92 0.67
C GLY A 51 13.64 10.87 -0.45
N LEU A 52 13.09 9.67 -0.24
CA LEU A 52 13.19 8.57 -1.18
C LEU A 52 12.16 8.72 -2.30
N ARG A 53 12.61 8.54 -3.53
CA ARG A 53 11.72 8.45 -4.69
C ARG A 53 10.89 7.17 -4.63
N PHE A 54 9.65 7.24 -5.12
CA PHE A 54 8.74 6.10 -5.09
C PHE A 54 9.22 4.89 -5.91
N ASP A 55 9.93 5.10 -7.01
CA ASP A 55 10.55 4.01 -7.78
C ASP A 55 11.70 3.32 -7.04
N VAL A 56 12.46 4.06 -6.22
CA VAL A 56 13.47 3.48 -5.32
C VAL A 56 12.79 2.68 -4.19
N VAL A 57 11.73 3.23 -3.60
CA VAL A 57 10.98 2.52 -2.55
C VAL A 57 10.36 1.24 -3.09
N ASP A 58 9.80 1.24 -4.29
CA ASP A 58 9.25 0.02 -4.91
C ASP A 58 10.34 -1.00 -5.25
N ALA A 59 11.55 -0.55 -5.62
CA ALA A 59 12.69 -1.45 -5.79
C ALA A 59 13.08 -2.12 -4.46
N LEU A 60 13.09 -1.37 -3.36
CA LEU A 60 13.41 -1.87 -2.02
C LEU A 60 12.31 -2.76 -1.42
N THR A 61 11.04 -2.42 -1.64
CA THR A 61 9.89 -3.06 -0.99
C THR A 61 9.20 -4.11 -1.85
N GLY A 62 9.72 -4.38 -3.05
CA GLY A 62 9.23 -5.38 -3.98
C GLY A 62 9.97 -6.73 -3.86
N PRO A 63 10.50 -7.27 -4.97
CA PRO A 63 11.14 -8.59 -4.99
C PRO A 63 12.31 -8.78 -4.02
N LEU A 64 13.02 -7.71 -3.64
CA LEU A 64 14.11 -7.78 -2.66
C LEU A 64 13.64 -8.23 -1.27
N LEU A 65 12.36 -8.08 -0.94
CA LEU A 65 11.73 -8.58 0.29
C LEU A 65 10.83 -9.80 0.05
N GLY A 66 10.98 -10.48 -1.09
CA GLY A 66 10.10 -11.59 -1.46
C GLY A 66 8.67 -11.19 -1.83
N ARG A 67 8.39 -9.88 -2.01
CA ARG A 67 7.06 -9.37 -2.36
C ARG A 67 6.86 -9.33 -3.89
N PRO A 68 5.60 -9.31 -4.38
CA PRO A 68 5.31 -9.19 -5.81
C PRO A 68 5.92 -7.93 -6.46
N LYS A 69 6.09 -7.95 -7.79
CA LYS A 69 6.64 -6.82 -8.58
C LYS A 69 5.81 -5.53 -8.52
N SER A 70 4.58 -5.58 -8.00
CA SER A 70 3.76 -4.41 -7.73
C SER A 70 4.21 -3.64 -6.48
N ALA A 71 5.07 -4.22 -5.64
CA ALA A 71 5.69 -3.55 -4.50
C ALA A 71 4.68 -2.71 -3.69
N THR A 72 5.01 -1.48 -3.31
CA THR A 72 4.16 -0.64 -2.46
C THR A 72 3.30 0.31 -3.30
N PHE A 73 3.92 1.19 -4.08
CA PHE A 73 3.25 2.28 -4.78
C PHE A 73 2.53 1.79 -6.05
N ARG A 74 3.06 0.81 -6.80
CA ARG A 74 2.27 0.23 -7.89
C ARG A 74 1.08 -0.57 -7.37
N THR A 75 1.18 -1.21 -6.19
CA THR A 75 0.02 -1.84 -5.54
C THR A 75 -1.05 -0.80 -5.20
N ALA A 76 -0.66 0.38 -4.69
CA ALA A 76 -1.58 1.50 -4.47
C ALA A 76 -2.32 1.91 -5.77
N ASP A 77 -1.60 2.03 -6.88
CA ASP A 77 -2.20 2.35 -8.19
C ASP A 77 -3.15 1.24 -8.68
N VAL A 78 -2.85 -0.04 -8.41
CA VAL A 78 -3.73 -1.17 -8.76
C VAL A 78 -5.01 -1.18 -7.94
N VAL A 79 -4.92 -0.92 -6.63
CA VAL A 79 -6.08 -0.83 -5.72
C VAL A 79 -6.97 0.37 -6.08
N GLY A 80 -6.35 1.47 -6.48
CA GLY A 80 -7.00 2.75 -6.71
C GLY A 80 -6.74 3.72 -5.58
N LEU A 81 -6.29 4.92 -5.93
CA LEU A 81 -5.84 5.93 -4.97
C LEU A 81 -6.98 6.52 -4.15
N ASP A 82 -8.17 6.64 -4.72
CA ASP A 82 -9.41 7.01 -4.05
C ASP A 82 -9.86 5.95 -3.04
N THR A 83 -9.83 4.66 -3.43
CA THR A 83 -10.15 3.55 -2.53
C THR A 83 -9.18 3.53 -1.34
N PHE A 84 -7.88 3.70 -1.61
CA PHE A 84 -6.86 3.76 -0.57
C PHE A 84 -7.14 4.93 0.40
N ALA A 85 -7.34 6.15 -0.11
CA ALA A 85 -7.65 7.32 0.71
C ALA A 85 -8.95 7.15 1.53
N HIS A 86 -9.97 6.50 0.96
CA HIS A 86 -11.20 6.19 1.69
C HIS A 86 -10.93 5.29 2.91
N VAL A 87 -10.15 4.22 2.74
CA VAL A 87 -9.81 3.31 3.85
C VAL A 87 -8.98 4.03 4.91
N VAL A 88 -8.01 4.87 4.52
CA VAL A 88 -7.21 5.70 5.43
C VAL A 88 -8.10 6.61 6.28
N ARG A 89 -9.07 7.30 5.65
CA ARG A 89 -10.02 8.19 6.36
C ARG A 89 -10.89 7.42 7.36
N THR A 90 -11.34 6.22 7.00
CA THR A 90 -12.08 5.34 7.92
C THR A 90 -11.22 4.89 9.10
N MET A 91 -9.94 4.57 8.86
CA MET A 91 -8.98 4.25 9.94
C MET A 91 -8.77 5.46 10.86
N HIS A 92 -8.54 6.65 10.30
CA HIS A 92 -8.36 7.87 11.07
C HIS A 92 -9.57 8.17 11.96
N ALA A 93 -10.80 8.06 11.44
CA ALA A 93 -12.00 8.33 12.22
C ALA A 93 -12.27 7.24 13.29
N GLY A 94 -12.02 5.98 12.95
CA GLY A 94 -12.42 4.83 13.78
C GLY A 94 -11.38 4.36 14.81
N LEU A 95 -10.11 4.74 14.68
CA LEU A 95 -9.00 4.19 15.48
C LEU A 95 -8.30 5.26 16.33
N ARG A 96 -9.06 6.09 17.04
CA ARG A 96 -8.54 7.25 17.79
C ARG A 96 -7.56 6.91 18.91
N GLU A 97 -7.63 5.69 19.45
CA GLU A 97 -6.74 5.21 20.53
C GLU A 97 -5.57 4.35 19.99
N ASP A 98 -5.44 4.22 18.68
CA ASP A 98 -4.33 3.47 18.09
C ASP A 98 -3.00 4.24 18.24
N PRO A 99 -1.91 3.59 18.70
CA PRO A 99 -0.62 4.26 18.87
C PRO A 99 -0.05 4.88 17.59
N TRP A 100 -0.47 4.40 16.42
CA TRP A 100 -0.05 4.88 15.10
C TRP A 100 -1.09 5.80 14.45
N HIS A 101 -2.07 6.30 15.21
CA HIS A 101 -3.15 7.14 14.68
C HIS A 101 -2.65 8.36 13.87
N GLU A 102 -1.52 8.94 14.28
CA GLU A 102 -0.88 10.07 13.58
C GLU A 102 -0.46 9.73 12.14
N LEU A 103 -0.17 8.46 11.85
CA LEU A 103 0.17 7.99 10.51
C LEU A 103 -1.06 7.80 9.61
N TYR A 104 -2.27 7.77 10.18
CA TYR A 104 -3.52 7.61 9.44
C TYR A 104 -3.95 8.92 8.80
N THR A 105 -3.11 9.48 7.95
CA THR A 105 -3.37 10.72 7.22
C THR A 105 -3.18 10.50 5.73
N VAL A 106 -3.94 11.23 4.92
CA VAL A 106 -3.79 11.21 3.46
C VAL A 106 -2.78 12.31 3.10
N PRO A 107 -1.63 11.96 2.50
CA PRO A 107 -0.63 12.96 2.11
C PRO A 107 -1.17 13.93 1.05
N GLU A 108 -0.65 15.16 1.06
CA GLU A 108 -1.11 16.21 0.13
C GLU A 108 -0.95 15.81 -1.35
N TRP A 109 0.16 15.14 -1.71
CA TRP A 109 0.38 14.66 -3.08
C TRP A 109 -0.71 13.67 -3.53
N LEU A 110 -1.25 12.87 -2.62
CA LEU A 110 -2.29 11.90 -2.91
C LEU A 110 -3.64 12.61 -3.11
N GLU A 111 -3.96 13.59 -2.27
CA GLU A 111 -5.13 14.45 -2.45
C GLU A 111 -5.10 15.17 -3.81
N ARG A 112 -3.94 15.70 -4.23
CA ARG A 112 -3.78 16.34 -5.54
C ARG A 112 -4.03 15.38 -6.70
N LEU A 113 -3.54 14.14 -6.62
CA LEU A 113 -3.81 13.11 -7.65
C LEU A 113 -5.30 12.78 -7.74
N ILE A 114 -5.97 12.60 -6.60
CA ILE A 114 -7.41 12.31 -6.52
C ILE A 114 -8.22 13.47 -7.12
N ALA A 115 -7.89 14.71 -6.74
CA ALA A 115 -8.55 15.91 -7.27
C ALA A 115 -8.37 16.07 -8.79
N ALA A 116 -7.22 15.64 -9.33
CA ALA A 116 -6.94 15.63 -10.77
C ALA A 116 -7.55 14.42 -11.51
N GLY A 117 -8.25 13.50 -10.82
CA GLY A 117 -8.81 12.28 -11.41
C GLY A 117 -7.76 11.22 -11.79
N ALA A 118 -6.52 11.37 -11.31
CA ALA A 118 -5.45 10.41 -11.51
C ALA A 118 -5.52 9.32 -10.41
N LEU A 119 -6.44 8.37 -10.58
CA LEU A 119 -6.80 7.36 -9.58
C LEU A 119 -6.00 6.05 -9.66
N GLY A 120 -4.93 5.99 -10.46
CA GLY A 120 -4.09 4.81 -10.63
C GLY A 120 -4.37 4.04 -11.93
N ALA A 121 -4.26 2.71 -11.87
CA ALA A 121 -4.32 1.82 -13.03
C ALA A 121 -5.66 1.93 -13.78
N LYS A 122 -6.77 2.11 -13.04
CA LYS A 122 -8.12 2.24 -13.61
C LYS A 122 -8.31 3.49 -14.48
N THR A 123 -7.56 4.56 -14.22
CA THR A 123 -7.56 5.80 -15.00
C THR A 123 -6.32 5.95 -15.88
N LYS A 124 -5.46 4.92 -15.97
CA LYS A 124 -4.18 4.92 -16.69
C LYS A 124 -3.22 6.04 -16.25
N GLY A 125 -3.35 6.50 -15.01
CA GLY A 125 -2.52 7.55 -14.43
C GLY A 125 -2.78 7.70 -12.94
N GLY A 126 -1.70 7.70 -12.16
CA GLY A 126 -1.69 7.87 -10.71
C GLY A 126 -0.28 8.19 -10.24
N ILE A 127 0.25 7.42 -9.29
CA ILE A 127 1.64 7.55 -8.84
C ILE A 127 2.59 7.24 -9.99
N TYR A 128 2.26 6.22 -10.78
CA TYR A 128 2.91 5.92 -12.04
C TYR A 128 2.05 6.36 -13.22
N GLN A 129 2.71 6.80 -14.28
CA GLN A 129 2.08 7.10 -15.55
C GLN A 129 2.90 6.52 -16.69
N LYS A 130 2.23 5.79 -17.59
CA LYS A 130 2.86 5.25 -18.80
C LYS A 130 2.53 6.16 -19.99
N ARG A 131 3.56 6.68 -20.66
CA ARG A 131 3.41 7.49 -21.88
C ARG A 131 4.15 6.77 -23.00
N GLY A 132 3.41 6.05 -23.85
CA GLY A 132 4.00 5.17 -24.86
C GLY A 132 4.75 4.00 -24.22
N ARG A 133 6.06 3.91 -24.47
CA ARG A 133 6.95 2.90 -23.85
C ARG A 133 7.59 3.37 -22.55
N ASP A 134 7.55 4.66 -22.29
CA ASP A 134 8.23 5.28 -21.16
C ASP A 134 7.35 5.25 -19.91
N LEU A 135 7.99 4.99 -18.76
CA LEU A 135 7.36 4.99 -17.45
C LEU A 135 7.81 6.22 -16.68
N PHE A 136 6.85 6.94 -16.12
CA PHE A 136 7.07 8.09 -15.26
C PHE A 136 6.53 7.79 -13.86
N VAL A 137 7.15 8.43 -12.87
CA VAL A 137 6.79 8.33 -11.46
C VAL A 137 6.58 9.73 -10.90
N LEU A 138 5.60 9.89 -10.00
CA LEU A 138 5.34 11.15 -9.34
C LEU A 138 6.52 11.53 -8.42
N ASP A 139 6.99 12.76 -8.56
CA ASP A 139 7.77 13.43 -7.52
C ASP A 139 6.79 14.13 -6.55
N PRO A 140 6.71 13.69 -5.28
CA PRO A 140 5.75 14.25 -4.34
C PRO A 140 6.02 15.72 -3.97
N VAL A 141 7.25 16.21 -4.17
CA VAL A 141 7.64 17.59 -3.85
C VAL A 141 7.20 18.54 -4.95
N SER A 142 7.60 18.27 -6.21
CA SER A 142 7.22 19.13 -7.33
C SER A 142 5.80 18.88 -7.85
N GLY A 143 5.23 17.71 -7.58
CA GLY A 143 3.96 17.26 -8.15
C GLY A 143 4.06 16.84 -9.63
N ALA A 144 5.26 16.87 -10.22
CA ALA A 144 5.49 16.48 -11.60
C ALA A 144 5.78 14.98 -11.73
N HIS A 145 5.40 14.40 -12.87
CA HIS A 145 5.83 13.05 -13.25
C HIS A 145 7.20 13.12 -13.92
N VAL A 146 8.20 12.53 -13.28
CA VAL A 146 9.59 12.44 -13.76
C VAL A 146 9.87 11.04 -14.31
N ALA A 147 10.89 10.89 -15.17
CA ALA A 147 11.27 9.58 -15.69
C ALA A 147 11.55 8.61 -14.53
N ALA A 148 10.96 7.42 -14.59
CA ALA A 148 11.17 6.36 -13.62
C ALA A 148 12.46 5.58 -13.94
N GLY A 149 12.93 4.79 -12.98
CA GLY A 149 14.08 3.89 -13.14
C GLY A 149 15.27 4.21 -12.25
N ALA A 150 15.07 5.07 -11.24
CA ALA A 150 16.07 5.27 -10.20
C ALA A 150 16.36 3.94 -9.48
N GLN A 151 17.63 3.73 -9.15
CA GLN A 151 18.10 2.52 -8.49
C GLN A 151 18.28 2.78 -7.00
N ALA A 152 18.00 1.75 -6.19
CA ALA A 152 18.40 1.76 -4.80
C ALA A 152 19.93 1.74 -4.67
N ASP A 153 20.44 2.26 -3.55
CA ASP A 153 21.87 2.22 -3.26
C ASP A 153 22.38 0.78 -3.27
N GLY A 154 23.49 0.54 -3.99
CA GLY A 154 24.04 -0.81 -4.18
C GLY A 154 24.40 -1.49 -2.87
N LYS A 155 24.88 -0.77 -1.85
CA LYS A 155 25.22 -1.36 -0.55
C LYS A 155 23.97 -1.85 0.17
N VAL A 156 22.88 -1.09 0.10
CA VAL A 156 21.59 -1.48 0.69
C VAL A 156 21.05 -2.73 0.01
N VAL A 157 21.14 -2.79 -1.33
CA VAL A 157 20.72 -3.97 -2.10
C VAL A 157 21.51 -5.22 -1.70
N GLU A 158 22.82 -5.10 -1.51
CA GLU A 158 23.65 -6.24 -1.06
C GLU A 158 23.28 -6.71 0.35
N VAL A 159 23.02 -5.79 1.28
CA VAL A 159 22.55 -6.15 2.63
C VAL A 159 21.22 -6.91 2.57
N LEU A 160 20.28 -6.47 1.74
CA LEU A 160 18.97 -7.12 1.60
C LEU A 160 19.07 -8.51 0.95
N LYS A 161 20.03 -8.74 0.05
CA LYS A 161 20.27 -10.08 -0.53
C LYS A 161 20.85 -11.09 0.46
N VAL A 162 21.70 -10.63 1.37
CA VAL A 162 22.31 -11.48 2.41
C VAL A 162 21.29 -11.91 3.46
N ALA A 163 20.25 -11.09 3.68
CA ALA A 163 19.22 -11.30 4.69
C ALA A 163 18.03 -12.15 4.23
N ASN A 164 18.14 -12.95 3.16
CA ASN A 164 17.11 -13.93 2.77
C ASN A 164 16.91 -14.97 3.90
N ILE A 165 16.00 -14.64 4.82
CA ILE A 165 15.30 -15.54 5.75
C ILE A 165 14.14 -16.20 5.01
#